data_AF-A0A317NJ48-F1
#
_entry.id   AF-A0A317NJ48-F1
#
_cell.length_a   1.000
_cell.length_b   1.000
_cell.length_c   1.000
_cell.angle_alpha   90.00
_cell.angle_beta   90.00
_cell.angle_gamma   90.00
#
_symmetry.space_group_name_H-M   'P 1'
#
loop_
_entity.id
_entity.type
_entity.pdbx_description
1 polymer ?
#
loop_
_entity_poly.entity_id
_entity_poly.type
_entity_poly.pdbx_seq_one_letter_code
_entity_poly.pdbx_strand_id
1 'polypeptide(L)' 'MTGANPILRIAIVGAGPAGIYAADALMKSDADVSIDLYER' A
#
# COMPACT_ATOMS: atom_id res chain seq x y z
N MET A 1 16.17 21.53 1.10
CA MET A 1 15.01 20.97 1.82
C MET A 1 14.97 19.48 1.52
N THR A 2 15.78 18.66 2.22
CA THR A 2 15.84 17.21 2.00
C THR A 2 14.98 16.51 3.04
N GLY A 3 13.66 16.51 2.83
CA GLY A 3 12.78 15.59 3.53
C GLY A 3 12.75 14.30 2.73
N ALA A 4 13.58 13.32 3.09
CA ALA A 4 13.42 11.98 2.53
C ALA A 4 12.00 11.51 2.89
N ASN A 5 11.16 11.26 1.89
CA ASN A 5 9.82 10.72 2.14
C ASN A 5 10.01 9.27 2.62
N PRO A 6 9.70 8.93 3.88
CA PRO A 6 9.90 7.58 4.36
C PRO A 6 8.97 6.61 3.63
N ILE A 7 9.49 5.43 3.28
CA ILE A 7 8.69 4.36 2.67
C ILE A 7 7.56 3.97 3.64
N LEU A 8 6.32 4.10 3.20
CA LEU A 8 5.14 3.72 3.96
C LEU A 8 4.92 2.21 3.86
N ARG A 9 4.97 1.52 4.99
CA ARG A 9 4.70 0.07 5.06
C ARG A 9 3.24 -0.15 5.43
N ILE A 10 2.51 -0.85 4.57
CA ILE A 10 1.06 -1.02 4.67
C ILE A 10 0.75 -2.51 4.64
N ALA A 11 -0.01 -2.99 5.62
CA ALA A 11 -0.58 -4.33 5.60
C ALA A 11 -2.07 -4.23 5.22
N ILE A 12 -2.48 -4.98 4.21
CA ILE A 12 -3.88 -5.14 3.81
C ILE A 12 -4.32 -6.52 4.26
N VAL A 13 -5.36 -6.59 5.08
CA VAL A 13 -5.93 -7.85 5.58
C VAL A 13 -7.28 -8.08 4.90
N GLY A 14 -7.34 -9.10 4.04
CA GLY A 14 -8.44 -9.41 3.14
C GLY A 14 -8.04 -9.16 1.67
N ALA A 15 -7.93 -10.23 0.88
CA ALA A 15 -7.62 -10.21 -0.55
C ALA A 15 -8.87 -10.20 -1.45
N GLY A 16 -10.04 -9.92 -0.87
CA GLY A 16 -11.25 -9.63 -1.64
C GLY A 16 -11.13 -8.34 -2.47
N PRO A 17 -12.17 -7.98 -3.24
CA PRO A 17 -12.12 -6.85 -4.16
C PRO A 17 -11.69 -5.53 -3.49
N ALA A 18 -12.16 -5.27 -2.27
CA ALA A 18 -11.80 -4.07 -1.52
C ALA A 18 -10.29 -3.99 -1.24
N GLY A 19 -9.64 -5.10 -0.86
CA GLY A 19 -8.21 -5.13 -0.58
C GLY A 19 -7.37 -4.94 -1.84
N ILE A 20 -7.78 -5.56 -2.94
CA ILE A 20 -7.10 -5.38 -4.24
C ILE A 20 -7.25 -3.94 -4.75
N TYR A 21 -8.43 -3.33 -4.64
CA TYR A 21 -8.61 -1.92 -5.04
C TYR A 21 -7.82 -0.96 -4.15
N ALA A 22 -7.72 -1.23 -2.85
CA ALA A 22 -6.88 -0.46 -1.96
C ALA A 22 -5.39 -0.57 -2.36
N ALA A 23 -4.90 -1.79 -2.64
CA ALA A 23 -3.54 -2.00 -3.12
C ALA A 23 -3.26 -1.27 -4.44
N ASP A 24 -4.18 -1.36 -5.40
CA ASP A 24 -4.07 -0.70 -6.71
C ASP A 24 -4.05 0.83 -6.59
N ALA A 25 -4.91 1.40 -5.73
CA ALA A 25 -4.92 2.85 -5.47
C ALA A 25 -3.60 3.33 -4.83
N LEU A 26 -3.06 2.55 -3.88
CA LEU A 26 -1.78 2.85 -3.23
C LEU A 26 -0.61 2.75 -4.23
N MET A 27 -0.59 1.72 -5.08
CA MET A 27 0.43 1.53 -6.12
C MET A 27 0.41 2.61 -7.20
N LYS A 28 -0.74 3.26 -7.43
CA LYS A 28 -0.90 4.39 -8.37
C LYS A 28 -0.66 5.76 -7.74
N SER A 29 -0.41 5.82 -6.43
CA SER A 29 -0.13 7.07 -5.75
C SER A 29 1.32 7.52 -5.94
N ASP A 30 1.61 8.81 -5.73
CA ASP A 30 2.99 9.33 -5.71
C ASP A 30 3.74 8.99 -4.39
N ALA A 31 3.14 8.21 -3.50
CA ALA A 31 3.77 7.78 -2.26
C ALA A 31 4.69 6.57 -2.48
N ASP A 32 5.84 6.57 -1.83
CA ASP A 32 6.72 5.40 -1.78
C ASP A 32 6.13 4.39 -0.78
N VAL A 33 5.57 3.29 -1.28
CA VAL A 33 4.80 2.32 -0.49
C VAL A 33 5.34 0.90 -0.63
N SER A 34 5.33 0.16 0.48
CA SER A 34 5.55 -1.29 0.55
C SER A 34 4.28 -1.93 1.09
N ILE A 35 3.68 -2.84 0.33
CA ILE A 35 2.38 -3.43 0.65
C ILE A 35 2.53 -4.93 0.88
N ASP A 36 2.07 -5.40 2.05
CA ASP A 36 1.87 -6.82 2.34
C ASP A 36 0.36 -7.11 2.32
N LEU A 37 -0.06 -8.13 1.56
CA LEU A 37 -1.45 -8.57 1.48
C LEU A 37 -1.63 -9.91 2.18
N TYR A 38 -2.56 -9.99 3.13
CA TYR A 38 -2.87 -11.18 3.91
C TYR A 38 -4.29 -11.65 3.65
N GLU A 39 -4.49 -12.96 3.52
CA GLU A 39 -5.80 -13.63 3.42
C GLU A 39 -5.75 -14.92 4.26
N ARG A 40 -6.91 -15.48 4.63
CA ARG A 40 -6.99 -16.70 5.46
C ARG A 40 -6.81 -17.98 4.66
#